data_AF-I6CXK8-F1
#
_entry.id   AF-I6CXK8-F1
#
_cell.length_a   1.000
_cell.length_b   1.000
_cell.length_c   1.000
_cell.angle_alpha   90.00
_cell.angle_beta   90.00
_cell.angle_gamma   90.00
#
_symmetry.space_group_name_H-M   'P 1'
#
loop_
_entity.id
_entity.type
_entity.pdbx_description
1 polymer ?
#
loop_
_entity_poly.entity_id
_entity_poly.type
_entity_poly.pdbx_seq_one_letter_code
_entity_poly.pdbx_strand_id
1 'polypeptide(L)' 'MAQALNLQVIAEGVESAKEDAFLTKIGINERQGFLFAKPMPAVAFERWYKRYLKRA' A
#
# COMPACT_ATOMS: atom_id res chain seq x y z
N MET A 1 -4.55 17.29 8.87
CA MET A 1 -4.64 17.07 10.33
C MET A 1 -3.67 16.01 10.82
N ALA A 2 -3.69 14.77 10.31
CA ALA A 2 -2.76 13.73 10.76
C ALA A 2 -1.26 14.04 10.51
N GLN A 3 -0.92 14.63 9.36
CA GLN A 3 0.45 15.10 9.07
C GLN A 3 0.95 16.17 10.07
N ALA A 4 0.05 17.00 10.61
CA ALA A 4 0.40 18.01 11.61
C ALA A 4 0.66 17.42 13.00
N LEU A 5 0.24 16.17 13.22
CA LEU A 5 0.42 15.42 14.47
C LEU A 5 1.56 14.40 14.38
N ASN A 6 2.34 14.41 13.29
CA ASN A 6 3.39 13.45 12.99
C ASN A 6 2.94 11.98 13.10
N LEU A 7 1.67 11.71 12.78
CA LEU A 7 1.10 10.37 12.80
C LEU A 7 1.32 9.69 11.45
N GLN A 8 1.72 8.43 11.48
CA GLN A 8 1.75 7.59 10.28
C GLN A 8 0.31 7.32 9.84
N VAL A 9 0.00 7.62 8.58
CA VAL A 9 -1.32 7.41 7.98
C VAL A 9 -1.20 6.32 6.94
N ILE A 10 -1.99 5.26 7.10
CA ILE A 10 -2.14 4.18 6.13
C ILE A 10 -3.51 4.33 5.45
N ALA A 11 -3.53 4.41 4.13
CA ALA A 11 -4.78 4.31 3.38
C ALA A 11 -5.05 2.86 2.98
N GLU A 12 -6.13 2.29 3.51
CA GLU A 12 -6.58 0.93 3.21
C GLU A 12 -7.62 0.92 2.08
N GLY A 13 -7.78 -0.24 1.42
CA GLY A 13 -8.75 -0.42 0.34
C GLY A 13 -8.36 0.20 -1.00
N VAL A 14 -7.06 0.36 -1.29
CA VAL A 14 -6.59 0.87 -2.59
C VAL A 14 -6.69 -0.22 -3.65
N GLU A 15 -7.57 -0.04 -4.63
CA GLU A 15 -7.88 -1.07 -5.64
C GLU A 15 -7.47 -0.67 -7.05
N SER A 16 -7.22 0.62 -7.29
CA SER A 16 -6.87 1.15 -8.62
C SER A 16 -5.64 2.07 -8.61
N ALA A 17 -4.93 2.11 -9.73
CA ALA A 17 -3.79 3.01 -9.92
C ALA A 17 -4.18 4.51 -9.81
N LYS A 18 -5.44 4.85 -10.07
CA LYS A 18 -5.94 6.23 -9.93
C LYS A 18 -6.04 6.64 -8.46
N GLU A 19 -6.51 5.76 -7.59
CA GLU A 19 -6.57 5.97 -6.14
C GLU A 19 -5.15 6.08 -5.56
N ASP A 20 -4.25 5.18 -5.95
CA ASP A 20 -2.84 5.21 -5.55
C ASP A 20 -2.14 6.53 -5.92
N ALA A 21 -2.35 6.99 -7.16
CA ALA A 21 -1.81 8.26 -7.63
C ALA A 21 -2.38 9.46 -6.86
N PHE A 22 -3.68 9.45 -6.55
CA PHE A 22 -4.32 10.49 -5.75
C PHE A 22 -3.77 10.52 -4.32
N LEU A 23 -3.66 9.37 -3.66
CA LEU A 23 -3.15 9.23 -2.30
C LEU A 23 -1.68 9.68 -2.20
N THR A 24 -0.86 9.28 -3.18
CA THR A 24 0.53 9.73 -3.28
C THR A 24 0.62 11.25 -3.44
N LYS A 25 -0.25 11.85 -4.27
CA LYS A 25 -0.29 13.31 -4.50
C LYS A 25 -0.62 14.10 -3.23
N ILE A 26 -1.46 13.57 -2.35
CA ILE A 26 -1.82 14.23 -1.08
C ILE A 26 -0.86 13.86 0.07
N GLY A 27 0.24 13.16 -0.23
CA GLY A 27 1.30 12.83 0.73
C GLY A 27 0.97 11.65 1.66
N ILE A 28 0.07 10.75 1.25
CA ILE A 28 -0.17 9.47 1.91
C ILE A 28 0.68 8.40 1.22
N ASN A 29 1.78 8.03 1.89
CA ASN A 29 2.78 7.12 1.34
C ASN A 29 2.54 5.64 1.70
N GLU A 30 1.88 5.38 2.83
CA GLU A 30 1.53 4.02 3.26
C GLU A 30 0.15 3.64 2.74
N ARG A 31 0.08 2.56 1.99
CA ARG A 31 -1.15 2.15 1.29
C ARG A 31 -1.28 0.64 1.25
N GLN A 32 -2.51 0.18 1.43
CA GLN A 32 -2.86 -1.24 1.38
C GLN A 32 -4.12 -1.43 0.54
N GLY A 33 -4.15 -2.49 -0.26
CA GLY A 33 -5.35 -2.88 -0.98
C GLY A 33 -5.04 -3.84 -2.13
N PHE A 34 -6.08 -4.24 -2.84
CA PHE A 34 -5.98 -5.26 -3.89
C PHE A 34 -5.17 -4.84 -5.10
N LEU A 35 -4.91 -3.53 -5.27
CA LEU A 35 -3.95 -3.02 -6.24
C LEU A 35 -2.55 -3.63 -6.01
N PHE A 36 -2.15 -3.78 -4.75
CA PHE A 36 -0.83 -4.29 -4.37
C PHE A 36 -0.82 -5.81 -4.23
N ALA A 37 -1.79 -6.33 -3.46
CA ALA A 37 -1.93 -7.74 -3.20
C ALA A 37 -3.33 -8.08 -2.71
N LYS A 38 -3.87 -9.22 -3.17
CA LYS A 38 -5.04 -9.84 -2.55
C LYS A 38 -4.62 -10.69 -1.35
N PRO A 39 -5.52 -10.95 -0.39
CA PRO A 39 -5.31 -11.95 0.65
C PRO A 39 -4.87 -13.28 0.03
N MET A 40 -3.86 -13.90 0.62
CA MET A 40 -3.28 -15.13 0.10
C MET A 40 -2.76 -16.00 1.25
N PRO A 41 -2.63 -17.32 1.03
CA PRO A 41 -2.01 -18.21 2.02
C PRO A 41 -0.56 -17.79 2.32
N ALA A 42 -0.07 -18.10 3.52
CA ALA A 42 1.27 -17.71 3.98
C ALA A 42 2.40 -18.08 2.98
N VAL A 43 2.35 -19.29 2.41
CA VAL A 43 3.34 -19.75 1.42
C VAL A 43 3.32 -18.90 0.14
N ALA A 44 2.15 -18.40 -0.26
CA ALA A 44 2.03 -17.48 -1.39
C ALA A 44 2.54 -16.07 -1.02
N PHE A 45 2.28 -15.64 0.21
CA PHE A 45 2.76 -14.36 0.74
C PHE A 45 4.28 -14.28 0.70
N GLU A 46 5.00 -15.29 1.19
CA GLU A 46 6.47 -15.27 1.17
C GLU A 46 7.04 -15.08 -0.23
N ARG A 47 6.46 -15.76 -1.23
CA ARG A 47 6.86 -15.62 -2.64
C ARG A 47 6.50 -14.24 -3.20
N TRP A 48 5.32 -13.73 -2.87
CA TRP A 48 4.89 -12.39 -3.27
C TRP A 48 5.81 -11.33 -2.66
N TYR A 49 6.08 -11.39 -1.37
CA TYR A 49 6.88 -10.44 -0.62
C TYR A 49 8.32 -10.38 -1.13
N LYS A 50 8.96 -11.53 -1.37
CA LYS A 50 10.30 -11.60 -1.99
C LYS A 50 10.36 -10.94 -3.38
N ARG A 51 9.27 -10.99 -4.15
CA ARG A 51 9.19 -10.31 -5.46
C ARG A 51 8.89 -8.82 -5.30
N TYR A 52 8.08 -8.45 -4.33
CA TYR A 52 7.72 -7.07 -4.03
C TYR A 52 8.96 -6.26 -3.61
N LEU A 53 9.78 -6.79 -2.70
CA LEU A 53 11.03 -6.13 -2.25
C LEU A 53 12.08 -5.93 -3.35
N LYS A 54 12.02 -6.70 -4.45
CA LYS A 54 12.92 -6.51 -5.60
C LYS A 54 12.46 -5.43 -6.57
N ARG A 55 11.23 -4.94 -6.42
CA ARG A 55 10.58 -3.96 -7.30
C ARG A 55 10.57 -2.54 -6.70
N ALA A 56 10.58 -2.44 -5.37
CA ALA A 56 10.76 -1.20 -4.64
C ALA A 56 12.22 -0.76 -4.66
#